data_AF-A0AA37EKJ6-F1
#
_entry.id   AF-A0AA37EKJ6-F1
#
_cell.length_a   1.000
_cell.length_b   1.000
_cell.length_c   1.000
_cell.angle_alpha   90.00
_cell.angle_beta   90.00
_cell.angle_gamma   90.00
#
_symmetry.space_group_name_H-M   'P 1'
#
loop_
_entity.id
_entity.type
_entity.pdbx_description
1 polymer ?
#
loop_
_entity_poly.entity_id
_entity_poly.type
_entity_poly.pdbx_seq_one_letter_code
_entity_poly.pdbx_strand_id
1 'polypeptide(L)' 'MEYLYYAEQKYMYTGYVEARILTAQEAESLGYEDGYVESRDNCKVYVDGFDSEMDARKHLEDLTDCHIIN' A
#
# COMPACT_ATOMS: atom_id res chain seq x y z
N MET A 1 8.96 2.91 12.93
CA MET A 1 7.75 3.09 12.11
C MET A 1 6.98 4.28 12.64
N GLU A 2 6.65 5.24 11.77
CA GLU A 2 5.92 6.47 12.12
C GLU A 2 4.42 6.20 12.33
N TYR A 3 3.87 5.29 11.53
CA TYR A 3 2.46 4.90 11.53
C TYR A 3 2.22 3.45 12.01
N LEU A 4 0.99 3.14 12.41
CA LEU A 4 0.57 1.81 12.84
C LEU A 4 0.25 0.86 11.68
N TYR A 5 -0.22 1.43 10.56
CA TYR A 5 -0.63 0.71 9.36
C TYR A 5 0.00 1.32 8.12
N TYR A 6 0.20 0.51 7.09
CA TYR A 6 0.75 0.93 5.81
C TYR A 6 -0.06 0.32 4.67
N ALA A 7 -0.41 1.12 3.68
CA ALA A 7 -1.11 0.68 2.48
C ALA A 7 -0.10 0.48 1.34
N GLU A 8 0.28 -0.77 1.06
CA GLU A 8 1.04 -1.10 -0.15
C GLU A 8 0.08 -1.06 -1.34
N GLN A 9 0.43 -0.28 -2.36
CA GLN A 9 -0.33 -0.11 -3.60
C GLN A 9 0.56 -0.46 -4.79
N LYS A 10 0.16 -1.46 -5.57
CA LYS A 10 0.85 -1.85 -6.80
C LYS A 10 -0.01 -1.43 -7.98
N TYR A 11 0.40 -0.36 -8.64
CA TYR A 11 -0.22 0.12 -9.87
C TYR A 11 0.29 -0.73 -11.03
N MET A 12 -0.51 -1.70 -11.45
CA MET A 12 -0.17 -2.62 -12.52
C MET A 12 -0.29 -1.92 -13.87
N TYR A 13 0.67 -2.11 -14.77
CA TYR A 13 0.61 -1.50 -16.11
C TYR A 13 -0.54 -2.03 -16.99
N THR A 14 -1.19 -3.10 -16.56
CA THR A 14 -2.44 -3.63 -17.12
C THR A 14 -3.68 -2.82 -16.74
N GLY A 15 -3.58 -1.85 -15.82
CA GLY A 15 -4.62 -0.85 -15.58
C GLY A 15 -5.43 -0.99 -14.29
N TYR A 16 -5.04 -1.90 -13.38
CA TYR A 16 -5.69 -2.09 -12.07
C TYR A 16 -4.67 -1.93 -10.93
N VAL A 17 -5.17 -1.81 -9.70
CA VAL A 17 -4.33 -1.72 -8.49
C VAL A 17 -4.48 -2.98 -7.66
N GLU A 18 -3.36 -3.61 -7.27
CA GLU A 18 -3.35 -4.58 -6.18
C GLU A 18 -2.89 -3.89 -4.92
N ALA A 19 -3.64 -4.02 -3.84
CA ALA A 19 -3.29 -3.37 -2.59
C ALA A 19 -3.43 -4.30 -1.40
N ARG A 20 -2.64 -4.04 -0.35
CA ARG A 20 -2.80 -4.72 0.95
C ARG A 20 -2.49 -3.76 2.08
N ILE A 21 -3.12 -4.00 3.21
CA ILE A 21 -2.86 -3.28 4.45
C ILE A 21 -1.89 -4.10 5.28
N LEU A 22 -0.80 -3.47 5.67
CA LEU A 22 0.26 -4.05 6.49
C LEU A 22 0.23 -3.40 7.87
N THR A 23 0.54 -4.18 8.90
CA THR A 23 0.96 -3.65 10.18
C THR A 23 2.33 -2.98 10.06
N ALA A 24 2.66 -2.09 11.00
CA ALA A 24 4.00 -1.50 11.10
C ALA A 24 5.13 -2.54 11.09
N GLN A 25 4.93 -3.69 11.76
CA GLN A 25 5.92 -4.77 11.81
C GLN A 25 6.13 -5.45 10.44
N GLU A 26 5.05 -5.68 9.70
CA GLU A 26 5.12 -6.27 8.35
C GLU A 26 5.77 -5.29 7.36
N ALA A 27 5.43 -4.00 7.44
CA ALA A 27 6.06 -2.95 6.64
C ALA A 27 7.57 -2.85 6.92
N GLU A 28 7.98 -2.84 8.19
CA GLU A 28 9.39 -2.82 8.59
C GLU A 28 10.15 -4.05 8.07
N SER A 29 9.54 -5.23 8.14
CA SER A 29 10.13 -6.48 7.64
C SER A 29 10.34 -6.48 6.12
N LEU A 30 9.56 -5.67 5.39
CA LEU A 30 9.68 -5.46 3.95
C LEU A 30 10.58 -4.27 3.59
N GLY A 31 11.06 -3.51 4.59
CA GLY A 31 11.85 -2.30 4.38
C GLY A 31 11.02 -1.12 3.85
N TYR A 32 9.71 -1.13 4.08
CA TYR A 32 8.81 -0.05 3.67
C TYR A 32 8.69 1.02 4.75
N GLU A 33 8.60 2.26 4.30
CA GLU A 33 8.33 3.46 5.08
C GLU A 33 7.25 4.30 4.39
N ASP A 34 6.71 5.29 5.09
CA ASP A 34 5.75 6.22 4.49
C ASP A 34 6.40 6.99 3.33
N GLY A 35 5.68 7.12 2.22
CA GLY A 35 6.18 7.73 0.99
C GLY A 35 7.15 6.86 0.20
N TYR A 36 7.30 5.57 0.54
CA TYR A 36 8.11 4.65 -0.25
C TYR A 36 7.58 4.53 -1.68
N VAL A 37 8.48 4.61 -2.66
CA VAL A 37 8.15 4.43 -4.08
C VAL A 37 9.20 3.57 -4.75
N GLU A 38 8.76 2.55 -5.49
CA GLU A 38 9.63 1.70 -6.29
C GLU A 38 9.02 1.40 -7.65
N SER A 39 9.82 1.48 -8.71
CA SER A 39 9.45 1.00 -10.04
C SER A 39 9.93 -0.44 -10.24
N ARG A 40 9.03 -1.31 -10.66
CA ARG A 40 9.30 -2.71 -11.02
C ARG A 40 8.91 -2.96 -12.48
N ASP A 41 9.29 -4.10 -13.04
CA ASP A 41 9.10 -4.41 -14.46
C ASP A 41 7.64 -4.34 -14.92
N ASN A 42 6.67 -4.65 -14.05
CA ASN A 42 5.25 -4.73 -14.38
C ASN A 42 4.34 -3.79 -13.58
N CYS A 43 4.89 -3.04 -12.62
CA CYS A 43 4.11 -2.17 -11.77
C CYS A 43 4.94 -1.05 -11.14
N LYS A 44 4.24 -0.08 -10.56
CA LYS A 44 4.83 0.88 -9.64
C LYS A 44 4.25 0.67 -8.24
N VAL A 45 5.13 0.53 -7.26
CA VAL A 45 4.78 0.33 -5.85
C VAL A 45 4.80 1.67 -5.13
N TYR A 46 3.77 1.94 -4.35
CA TYR A 46 3.66 3.04 -3.41
C TYR A 46 3.31 2.49 -2.03
N VAL A 47 3.82 3.11 -0.98
CA VAL A 47 3.43 2.80 0.39
C VAL A 47 3.15 4.09 1.15
N ASP A 48 1.93 4.19 1.67
CA ASP A 48 1.47 5.32 2.48
C ASP A 48 1.15 4.83 3.90
N GLY A 49 1.53 5.62 4.91
CA GLY A 49 1.34 5.32 6.33
C GLY A 49 0.05 5.91 6.91
N PHE A 50 -0.58 5.18 7.83
CA PHE A 50 -1.85 5.54 8.47
C PHE A 50 -1.88 5.19 9.96
N ASP A 51 -2.50 6.06 10.75
CA ASP A 51 -2.73 5.82 12.19
C ASP A 51 -3.81 4.76 12.46
N SER A 52 -4.68 4.46 11.48
CA SER A 52 -5.73 3.46 11.63
C SER A 52 -5.89 2.57 10.39
N GLU A 53 -6.23 1.30 10.62
CA GLU A 53 -6.55 0.35 9.54
C GLU A 53 -7.72 0.84 8.69
N MET A 54 -8.70 1.50 9.34
CA MET A 54 -9.88 2.01 8.67
C MET A 54 -9.54 3.13 7.68
N ASP A 55 -8.62 4.03 8.04
CA ASP A 55 -8.19 5.10 7.13
C ASP A 55 -7.37 4.54 5.97
N ALA A 56 -6.48 3.57 6.22
CA ALA A 56 -5.77 2.85 5.17
C ALA A 56 -6.73 2.14 4.22
N ARG A 57 -7.74 1.45 4.75
CA ARG A 57 -8.77 0.76 3.96
C ARG A 57 -9.57 1.74 3.11
N LYS A 58 -10.05 2.83 3.70
CA LYS A 58 -10.81 3.85 2.99
C LYS A 58 -9.99 4.47 1.86
N HIS A 59 -8.73 4.78 2.13
CA HIS A 59 -7.80 5.27 1.11
C HIS A 59 -7.71 4.31 -0.08
N LEU A 60 -7.59 3.01 0.17
CA LEU A 60 -7.54 1.99 -0.88
C LEU A 60 -8.87 1.80 -1.61
N GLU A 61 -10.00 1.91 -0.91
CA GLU A 61 -11.35 1.81 -1.50
C GLU A 61 -11.69 3.00 -2.41
N ASP A 62 -11.06 4.16 -2.19
CA ASP A 62 -11.20 5.35 -3.04
C ASP A 62 -10.39 5.23 -4.37
N LEU A 63 -9.51 4.23 -4.49
CA LEU A 63 -8.74 3.97 -5.72
C LEU A 63 -9.60 3.30 -6.79
N THR A 64 -9.45 3.76 -8.04
CA THR A 64 -10.14 3.16 -9.19
C THR A 64 -9.58 1.78 -9.52
N ASP A 65 -10.47 0.79 -9.69
CA ASP A 65 -10.14 -0.61 -10.02
C ASP A 65 -9.08 -1.22 -9.07
N CYS A 66 -9.31 -1.04 -7.77
CA CYS A 66 -8.45 -1.53 -6.71
C CYS A 66 -8.94 -2.87 -6.17
N HIS A 67 -8.01 -3.81 -6.03
CA HIS A 67 -8.22 -5.13 -5.46
C HIS A 67 -7.41 -5.24 -4.16
N ILE A 68 -8.11 -5.07 -3.04
CA ILE A 68 -7.51 -5.25 -1.72
C ILE A 68 -7.39 -6.76 -1.47
N ILE A 69 -6.16 -7.26 -1.41
CA ILE A 69 -5.82 -8.63 -1.07
C ILE A 69 -5.54 -8.73 0.42
N ASN A 70 -6.17 -9.71 1.09
CA ASN A 70 -5.96 -9.99 2.52
C ASN A 70 -4.68 -10.80 2.74
#